data_AF-A0A939BSM5-F1
#
_entry.id   AF-A0A939BSM5-F1
#
_cell.length_a   1.000
_cell.length_b   1.000
_cell.length_c   1.000
_cell.angle_alpha   90.00
_cell.angle_beta   90.00
_cell.angle_gamma   90.00
#
_symmetry.space_group_name_H-M   'P 1'
#
loop_
_entity.id
_entity.type
_entity.pdbx_description
1 polymer ?
#
loop_
_entity_poly.entity_id
_entity_poly.type
_entity_poly.pdbx_seq_one_letter_code
_entity_poly.pdbx_strand_id
1 'polypeptide(L)'
;MVRKKTETDIEETTKVNAEQPTAEASTDEAAAQLAQEERNDSDSVGTVKYAKHQIMQVAEQKFGLNRTEAITAFFDAPDEMTVEEAEEFVTKFKERTVE
;
A
#
# COMPACT_ATOMS: atom_id res chain seq x y z
N MET A 1 -54.36 6.51 -27.23
CA MET A 1 -54.87 7.27 -26.08
C MET A 1 -55.60 6.28 -25.17
N VAL A 2 -55.46 6.42 -23.84
CA VAL A 2 -56.23 5.71 -22.78
C VAL A 2 -55.70 4.28 -22.48
N ARG A 3 -54.77 4.10 -21.50
CA ARG A 3 -54.99 3.74 -20.06
C ARG A 3 -55.50 2.28 -19.92
N LYS A 4 -55.11 1.41 -18.98
CA LYS A 4 -54.48 1.54 -17.66
C LYS A 4 -54.29 0.11 -17.08
N LYS A 5 -53.31 -0.02 -16.17
CA LYS A 5 -53.29 -0.80 -14.92
C LYS A 5 -53.24 -2.33 -14.94
N THR A 6 -52.06 -2.84 -14.59
CA THR A 6 -51.84 -4.03 -13.75
C THR A 6 -52.33 -3.78 -12.33
N GLU A 7 -53.25 -4.62 -11.84
CA GLU A 7 -53.69 -4.66 -10.45
C GLU A 7 -53.91 -6.15 -10.13
N THR A 8 -52.91 -6.77 -9.51
CA THR A 8 -53.11 -8.04 -8.80
C THR A 8 -52.67 -7.79 -7.38
N ASP A 9 -53.72 -7.49 -6.63
CA ASP A 9 -53.92 -7.60 -5.21
C ASP A 9 -53.11 -8.72 -4.54
N ILE A 10 -52.34 -8.33 -3.52
CA ILE A 10 -51.92 -9.20 -2.42
C ILE A 10 -51.93 -8.34 -1.15
N GLU A 11 -53.15 -8.15 -0.63
CA GLU A 11 -53.44 -8.20 0.80
C GLU A 11 -52.79 -9.49 1.40
N GLU A 12 -52.34 -9.63 2.64
CA GLU A 12 -52.48 -8.90 3.89
C GLU A 12 -51.68 -9.72 4.96
N THR A 13 -51.29 -9.06 6.07
CA THR A 13 -51.00 -9.66 7.41
C THR A 13 -49.71 -10.50 7.55
N THR A 14 -48.73 -10.11 8.38
CA THR A 14 -48.76 -10.22 9.86
C THR A 14 -47.51 -9.50 10.40
N LYS A 15 -47.63 -8.29 10.98
CA LYS A 15 -47.61 -8.00 12.43
C LYS A 15 -46.24 -8.15 13.17
N VAL A 16 -45.82 -6.99 13.70
CA VAL A 16 -45.15 -6.70 15.01
C VAL A 16 -43.90 -7.48 15.41
N ASN A 17 -42.79 -6.76 15.61
CA ASN A 17 -42.37 -6.24 16.92
C ASN A 17 -40.86 -6.03 16.95
N ALA A 18 -40.41 -4.80 17.11
CA ALA A 18 -39.14 -4.51 17.77
C ALA A 18 -39.17 -3.04 18.20
N GLU A 19 -39.56 -2.87 19.44
CA GLU A 19 -39.56 -1.65 20.22
C GLU A 19 -38.25 -0.85 20.08
N GLN A 20 -38.38 0.48 20.00
CA GLN A 20 -37.30 1.41 20.34
C GLN A 20 -36.83 1.16 21.78
N PRO A 21 -35.56 1.46 22.08
CA PRO A 21 -35.33 2.47 23.12
C PRO A 21 -34.23 3.47 22.70
N THR A 22 -34.58 4.75 22.67
CA THR A 22 -34.11 5.80 23.59
C THR A 22 -32.69 6.29 23.33
N ALA A 23 -32.61 7.44 22.66
CA ALA A 23 -31.46 8.31 22.73
C ALA A 23 -31.48 9.05 24.08
N GLU A 24 -30.65 8.63 25.04
CA GLU A 24 -30.19 9.48 26.15
C GLU A 24 -28.74 9.14 26.51
N ALA A 25 -27.90 10.16 26.38
CA ALA A 25 -26.62 10.45 27.03
C ALA A 25 -25.77 9.31 27.61
N SER A 26 -24.57 9.12 27.07
CA SER A 26 -23.32 9.05 27.84
C SER A 26 -22.12 9.18 26.91
N THR A 27 -21.33 10.23 27.15
CA THR A 27 -19.86 10.20 27.25
C THR A 27 -19.14 9.20 26.34
N ASP A 28 -18.44 9.71 25.32
CA ASP A 28 -16.98 9.77 25.38
C ASP A 28 -16.45 10.53 24.15
N GLU A 29 -15.89 11.70 24.44
CA GLU A 29 -15.20 12.58 23.50
C GLU A 29 -13.80 12.04 23.17
N ALA A 30 -13.69 10.83 22.59
CA ALA A 30 -12.38 10.25 22.25
C ALA A 30 -12.32 9.61 20.85
N ALA A 31 -13.23 9.98 19.96
CA ALA A 31 -13.21 9.55 18.56
C ALA A 31 -12.74 10.67 17.64
N ALA A 32 -11.52 11.17 17.81
CA ALA A 32 -10.87 11.93 16.75
C ALA A 32 -9.35 12.00 16.91
N GLN A 33 -8.65 11.30 16.02
CA GLN A 33 -7.34 11.68 15.49
C GLN A 33 -6.10 11.33 16.34
N LEU A 34 -5.95 10.05 16.70
CA LEU A 34 -4.63 9.42 16.80
C LEU A 34 -4.44 8.50 15.59
N ALA A 35 -4.42 9.12 14.42
CA ALA A 35 -3.90 8.54 13.18
C ALA A 35 -2.90 9.55 12.58
N GLN A 36 -2.01 10.10 13.41
CA GLN A 36 -0.74 10.59 12.91
C GLN A 36 0.10 9.36 12.60
N GLU A 37 0.00 8.91 11.35
CA GLU A 37 1.14 8.63 10.49
C GLU A 37 2.46 8.42 11.26
N GLU A 38 2.62 7.22 11.84
CA GLU A 38 3.93 6.68 12.23
C GLU A 38 4.68 6.30 10.94
N ARG A 39 5.05 7.30 10.13
CA ARG A 39 6.00 7.11 9.03
C ARG A 39 6.85 8.35 8.87
N ASN A 40 8.10 8.21 9.31
CA ASN A 40 9.25 9.10 9.12
C ASN A 40 9.64 9.90 10.34
N ASP A 41 10.12 9.23 11.37
CA ASP A 41 11.21 9.77 12.19
C ASP A 41 12.09 8.60 12.64
N SER A 42 12.86 8.08 11.69
CA SER A 42 14.13 7.46 12.01
C SER A 42 15.19 8.19 11.22
N ASP A 43 15.49 9.40 11.71
CA ASP A 43 16.80 10.01 11.61
C ASP A 43 17.81 9.07 12.30
N SER A 44 18.11 7.96 11.63
CA SER A 44 19.23 7.10 11.97
C SER A 44 20.38 7.56 11.09
N VAL A 45 21.26 8.36 11.67
CA VAL A 45 22.59 8.73 11.15
C VAL A 45 23.54 7.51 11.16
N GLY A 46 23.00 6.35 10.78
CA GLY A 46 23.70 5.10 10.57
C GLY A 46 23.28 4.64 9.19
N THR A 47 24.26 4.30 8.36
CA THR A 47 24.04 4.00 6.94
C THR A 47 22.88 3.03 6.76
N VAL A 48 21.75 3.53 6.26
CA VAL A 48 20.52 2.74 6.15
C VAL A 48 20.77 1.65 5.12
N LYS A 49 20.79 0.41 5.58
CA LYS A 49 20.87 -0.77 4.74
C LYS A 49 19.47 -1.17 4.33
N TYR A 50 19.31 -1.40 3.04
CA TYR A 50 18.07 -1.87 2.47
C TYR A 50 18.26 -3.31 2.02
N ALA A 51 17.20 -4.11 2.15
CA ALA A 51 17.19 -5.44 1.58
C ALA A 51 17.43 -5.35 0.06
N LYS A 52 18.15 -6.33 -0.48
CA LYS A 52 18.50 -6.47 -1.89
C LYS A 52 17.28 -6.32 -2.81
N HIS A 53 16.12 -6.86 -2.41
CA HIS A 53 14.88 -6.70 -3.16
C HIS A 53 14.38 -5.24 -3.23
N GLN A 54 14.55 -4.46 -2.17
CA GLN A 54 14.22 -3.03 -2.17
C GLN A 54 15.22 -2.25 -3.03
N ILE A 55 16.50 -2.57 -2.91
CA ILE A 55 17.55 -1.99 -3.75
C ILE A 55 17.31 -2.30 -5.23
N MET A 56 16.93 -3.53 -5.59
CA MET A 56 16.60 -3.90 -6.96
C MET A 56 15.44 -3.06 -7.50
N GLN A 57 14.38 -2.84 -6.71
CA GLN A 57 13.28 -1.96 -7.13
C GLN A 57 13.73 -0.51 -7.35
N VAL A 58 14.59 0.01 -6.46
CA VAL A 58 15.19 1.33 -6.64
C VAL A 58 16.05 1.35 -7.90
N ALA A 59 16.78 0.28 -8.18
CA ALA A 59 17.62 0.15 -9.35
C ALA A 59 16.82 0.13 -10.66
N GLU A 60 15.71 -0.62 -10.68
CA GLU A 60 14.75 -0.65 -11.78
C GLU A 60 14.15 0.74 -12.04
N GLN A 61 13.74 1.46 -11.00
CA GLN A 61 13.12 2.78 -11.14
C GLN A 61 14.11 3.92 -11.45
N LYS A 62 15.28 3.94 -10.79
CA LYS A 62 16.25 5.04 -10.92
C LYS A 62 17.22 4.87 -12.07
N PHE A 63 17.71 3.65 -12.30
CA PHE A 63 18.73 3.39 -13.31
C PHE A 63 18.14 2.81 -14.60
N GLY A 64 16.82 2.53 -14.61
CA GLY A 64 16.11 2.01 -15.77
C GLY A 64 16.51 0.58 -16.12
N LEU A 65 17.02 -0.18 -15.16
CA LEU A 65 17.37 -1.59 -15.37
C LEU A 65 16.10 -2.43 -15.49
N ASN A 66 16.10 -3.41 -16.39
CA ASN A 66 15.06 -4.44 -16.39
C ASN A 66 15.26 -5.39 -15.22
N ARG A 67 14.20 -6.06 -14.77
CA ARG A 67 14.26 -7.06 -13.68
C ARG A 67 15.40 -8.07 -13.85
N THR A 68 15.62 -8.57 -15.06
CA THR A 68 16.71 -9.51 -15.38
C THR A 68 18.09 -8.87 -15.22
N GLU A 69 18.25 -7.63 -15.66
CA GLU A 69 19.50 -6.88 -15.52
C GLU A 69 19.76 -6.52 -14.06
N ALA A 70 18.74 -6.12 -13.31
CA ALA A 70 18.86 -5.90 -11.86
C ALA A 70 19.26 -7.20 -11.15
N ILE A 71 18.60 -8.34 -11.44
CA ILE A 71 19.00 -9.64 -10.86
C ILE A 71 20.46 -9.95 -11.17
N THR A 72 20.92 -9.67 -12.39
CA THR A 72 22.30 -9.95 -12.82
C THR A 72 23.30 -8.98 -12.18
N ALA A 73 22.99 -7.69 -12.16
CA ALA A 73 23.81 -6.63 -11.56
C ALA A 73 24.00 -6.84 -10.05
N PHE A 74 22.94 -7.30 -9.37
CA PHE A 74 22.98 -7.59 -7.95
C PHE A 74 23.20 -9.07 -7.64
N PHE A 75 23.52 -9.94 -8.61
CA PHE A 75 23.62 -11.39 -8.37
C PHE A 75 24.62 -11.71 -7.26
N ASP A 76 25.84 -11.18 -7.41
CA ASP A 76 26.95 -11.29 -6.44
C ASP A 76 26.85 -10.30 -5.26
N ALA A 77 25.83 -9.43 -5.24
CA ALA A 77 25.67 -8.42 -4.21
C ALA A 77 24.99 -9.00 -2.95
N PRO A 78 25.33 -8.50 -1.74
CA PRO A 78 24.82 -9.03 -0.46
C PRO A 78 23.30 -8.83 -0.31
N ASP A 79 22.69 -9.58 0.61
CA ASP A 79 21.24 -9.51 0.89
C ASP A 79 20.79 -8.15 1.46
N GLU A 80 21.70 -7.40 2.08
CA GLU A 80 21.46 -6.05 2.59
C GLU A 80 22.65 -5.15 2.20
N MET A 81 22.36 -4.03 1.56
CA MET A 81 23.37 -3.03 1.16
C MET A 81 22.80 -1.63 1.20
N THR A 82 23.68 -0.64 1.14
CA THR A 82 23.27 0.77 1.09
C THR A 82 22.93 1.16 -0.35
N VAL A 83 22.22 2.28 -0.52
CA VAL A 83 21.92 2.79 -1.86
C VAL A 83 23.21 3.10 -2.62
N GLU A 84 24.21 3.68 -1.95
CA GLU A 84 25.51 4.04 -2.53
C GLU A 84 26.25 2.81 -3.08
N GLU A 85 26.32 1.73 -2.29
CA GLU A 85 26.90 0.45 -2.73
C GLU A 85 26.15 -0.07 -3.97
N ALA A 86 24.82 0.05 -3.97
CA ALA A 86 24.01 -0.39 -5.09
C ALA A 86 24.28 0.41 -6.37
N GLU A 87 24.49 1.73 -6.29
CA GLU A 87 24.82 2.55 -7.46
C GLU A 87 26.16 2.10 -8.08
N GLU A 88 27.14 1.73 -7.25
CA GLU A 88 28.42 1.17 -7.72
C GLU A 88 28.22 -0.16 -8.46
N PHE A 89 27.39 -1.07 -7.94
CA PHE A 89 27.07 -2.33 -8.62
C PHE A 89 26.43 -2.09 -9.99
N VAL A 90 25.45 -1.18 -10.05
CA VAL A 90 24.78 -0.84 -11.31
C VAL A 90 25.74 -0.18 -12.29
N THR A 91 26.59 0.73 -11.81
CA THR A 91 27.58 1.42 -12.65
C THR A 91 28.58 0.42 -13.23
N LYS A 92 29.18 -0.44 -12.39
CA LYS A 92 30.07 -1.52 -12.85
C LYS A 92 29.40 -2.48 -13.81
N PHE A 93 28.14 -2.84 -13.55
CA PHE A 93 27.37 -3.71 -14.43
C PHE A 93 27.20 -3.08 -15.82
N LYS A 94 26.84 -1.78 -15.87
CA LYS A 94 26.71 -1.03 -17.13
C LYS A 94 28.03 -0.85 -17.86
N GLU A 95 29.13 -0.55 -17.15
CA GLU A 95 30.46 -0.48 -17.77
C GLU A 95 30.87 -1.83 -18.38
N ARG A 96 30.59 -2.94 -17.68
CA ARG A 96 30.96 -4.29 -18.14
C ARG A 96 30.10 -4.82 -19.28
N THR A 97 28.91 -4.27 -19.50
CA THR A 97 27.96 -4.70 -20.54
C THR A 97 28.04 -3.86 -21.82
N VAL A 98 28.82 -2.78 -21.84
CA VAL A 98 28.98 -1.86 -22.99
C VAL A 98 30.18 -2.24 -23.88
N GLU A 99 30.93 -3.30 -23.56
CA GLU A 99 32.04 -3.83 -24.37
C GLU A 99 31.60 -4.78 -25.49
#